data_AF-A0A496YZL8-F1
#
_entry.id   AF-A0A496YZL8-F1
#
_cell.length_a   1.000
_cell.length_b   1.000
_cell.length_c   1.000
_cell.angle_alpha   90.00
_cell.angle_beta   90.00
_cell.angle_gamma   90.00
#
_symmetry.space_group_name_H-M   'P 1'
#
loop_
_entity.id
_entity.type
_entity.pdbx_description
1 polymer ?
#
loop_
_entity_poly.entity_id
_entity_poly.type
_entity_poly.pdbx_seq_one_letter_code
_entity_poly.pdbx_strand_id
1 'polypeptide(L)'
;MSVESNGKRLGLVQSIERWAASSPDLIAFHFDGESITYRDLNLRANRVANGLEALGVEKGDRVAIMLPNIPEFVYALLGILKLGAVAVPFNTLYKGGEILHILKDSGAKVLIALTNFAPMINEIRPELPALEQVILTGERNLLFAHPESTAFIQLILQRDLIRDVDGAYQKMGHILLKIMEDLGVKEAWYKHRGSIRVRGTKIATFVIFEVEGIALVNAVVFLGPMDTKAFLRVVWVPPEIRDKVIEPLTSVEQETGQRPSWDQVKETVVAAIQQAFQVEIKEGSMVRDERFGYEKLRSLAYKAR
;
A
#
# COMPACT_ATOMS: atom_id res chain seq x y z
N MET A 1 -29.98 -0.33 -21.43
CA MET A 1 -31.29 0.35 -21.46
C MET A 1 -31.08 1.83 -21.23
N SER A 2 -31.26 2.62 -22.28
CA SER A 2 -31.27 4.08 -22.26
C SER A 2 -32.62 4.58 -21.74
N VAL A 3 -32.63 5.35 -20.65
CA VAL A 3 -33.84 6.05 -20.20
C VAL A 3 -33.75 7.49 -20.68
N GLU A 4 -34.47 7.79 -21.75
CA GLU A 4 -34.62 9.14 -22.30
C GLU A 4 -35.34 10.05 -21.29
N SER A 5 -34.79 11.23 -21.07
CA SER A 5 -35.60 12.41 -20.73
C SER A 5 -35.03 13.60 -21.50
N ASN A 6 -35.83 14.16 -22.42
CA ASN A 6 -35.61 15.42 -23.14
C ASN A 6 -34.34 15.55 -24.00
N GLY A 7 -34.03 14.56 -24.86
CA GLY A 7 -33.14 14.75 -26.03
C GLY A 7 -31.70 15.21 -25.77
N LYS A 8 -31.30 15.39 -24.51
CA LYS A 8 -29.94 15.72 -24.06
C LYS A 8 -29.37 14.49 -23.39
N ARG A 9 -28.26 13.97 -23.91
CA ARG A 9 -27.48 12.94 -23.20
C ARG A 9 -27.01 13.56 -21.88
N LEU A 10 -27.50 13.03 -20.76
CA LEU A 10 -26.97 13.36 -19.45
C LEU A 10 -25.52 12.89 -19.39
N GLY A 11 -24.65 13.70 -18.79
CA GLY A 11 -23.30 13.25 -18.45
C GLY A 11 -23.36 12.18 -17.36
N LEU A 12 -22.22 11.54 -17.13
CA LEU A 12 -22.08 10.46 -16.16
C LEU A 12 -22.56 10.90 -14.76
N VAL A 13 -22.08 12.05 -14.29
CA VAL A 13 -22.42 12.59 -12.98
C VAL A 13 -23.92 12.84 -12.85
N GLN A 14 -24.54 13.52 -13.84
CA GLN A 14 -25.97 13.80 -13.80
C GLN A 14 -26.82 12.52 -13.83
N SER A 15 -26.33 11.47 -14.49
CA SER A 15 -26.99 10.16 -14.50
C SER A 15 -26.96 9.52 -13.11
N ILE A 16 -25.82 9.55 -12.41
CA ILE A 16 -25.70 9.02 -11.05
C ILE A 16 -26.59 9.80 -10.07
N GLU A 17 -26.60 11.14 -10.16
CA GLU A 17 -27.45 11.99 -9.32
C GLU A 17 -28.94 11.71 -9.53
N ARG A 18 -29.35 11.53 -10.79
CA ARG A 18 -30.73 11.16 -11.12
C ARG A 18 -31.11 9.83 -10.48
N TRP A 19 -30.28 8.80 -10.62
CA TRP A 19 -30.55 7.49 -10.00
C TRP A 19 -30.57 7.57 -8.47
N ALA A 20 -29.67 8.33 -7.87
CA ALA A 20 -29.65 8.54 -6.43
C ALA A 20 -30.91 9.26 -5.91
N ALA A 21 -31.54 10.10 -6.73
CA ALA A 21 -32.79 10.78 -6.39
C ALA A 21 -34.04 9.93 -6.67
N SER A 22 -34.10 9.26 -7.83
CA SER A 22 -35.29 8.53 -8.27
C SER A 22 -35.36 7.10 -7.77
N SER A 23 -34.22 6.48 -7.47
CA SER A 23 -34.12 5.07 -7.08
C SER A 23 -32.95 4.87 -6.11
N PRO A 24 -32.98 5.54 -4.94
CA PRO A 24 -31.83 5.62 -4.03
C PRO A 24 -31.34 4.25 -3.54
N ASP A 25 -32.25 3.31 -3.31
CA ASP A 25 -31.96 1.96 -2.78
C ASP A 25 -31.54 0.96 -3.85
N LEU A 26 -31.54 1.34 -5.12
CA LEU A 26 -31.03 0.48 -6.19
C LEU A 26 -29.52 0.28 -5.98
N ILE A 27 -29.06 -0.95 -6.19
CA ILE A 27 -27.64 -1.27 -6.06
C ILE A 27 -26.90 -0.69 -7.28
N ALA A 28 -25.86 0.11 -7.01
CA ALA A 28 -24.95 0.63 -8.01
C ALA A 28 -23.85 -0.40 -8.34
N PHE A 29 -23.25 -1.01 -7.32
CA PHE A 29 -22.29 -2.11 -7.49
C PHE A 29 -22.13 -2.93 -6.21
N HIS A 30 -21.56 -4.12 -6.37
CA HIS A 30 -21.11 -4.98 -5.27
C HIS A 30 -19.60 -4.94 -5.14
N PHE A 31 -19.10 -5.00 -3.91
CA PHE A 31 -17.68 -5.08 -3.64
C PHE A 31 -17.44 -5.82 -2.32
N ASP A 32 -16.61 -6.86 -2.36
CA ASP A 32 -16.19 -7.64 -1.18
C ASP A 32 -17.35 -8.11 -0.27
N GLY A 33 -18.44 -8.58 -0.88
CA GLY A 33 -19.64 -9.03 -0.16
C GLY A 33 -20.57 -7.90 0.31
N GLU A 34 -20.18 -6.64 0.13
CA GLU A 34 -21.02 -5.49 0.40
C GLU A 34 -21.76 -5.02 -0.86
N SER A 35 -22.94 -4.44 -0.66
CA SER A 35 -23.73 -3.82 -1.72
C SER A 35 -23.76 -2.32 -1.52
N ILE A 36 -23.33 -1.56 -2.53
CA ILE A 36 -23.33 -0.10 -2.50
C ILE A 36 -24.53 0.40 -3.29
N THR A 37 -25.40 1.16 -2.62
CA THR A 37 -26.59 1.77 -3.26
C THR A 37 -26.23 3.01 -4.08
N TYR A 38 -27.09 3.44 -5.00
CA TYR A 38 -26.91 4.72 -5.71
C TYR A 38 -26.90 5.92 -4.76
N ARG A 39 -27.67 5.86 -3.66
CA ARG A 39 -27.63 6.86 -2.58
C ARG A 39 -26.25 6.95 -1.95
N ASP A 40 -25.68 5.81 -1.54
CA ASP A 40 -24.37 5.75 -0.90
C ASP A 40 -23.23 6.16 -1.84
N LEU A 41 -23.31 5.71 -3.09
CA LEU A 41 -22.38 6.10 -4.14
C LEU A 41 -22.36 7.63 -4.31
N ASN A 42 -23.52 8.25 -4.47
CA ASN A 42 -23.63 9.69 -4.67
C ASN A 42 -23.18 10.48 -3.43
N LEU A 43 -23.55 10.01 -2.23
CA LEU A 43 -23.12 10.63 -0.97
C LEU A 43 -21.60 10.59 -0.82
N ARG A 44 -20.96 9.44 -1.05
CA ARG A 44 -19.50 9.28 -0.95
C ARG A 44 -18.77 10.09 -2.01
N ALA A 45 -19.27 10.13 -3.25
CA ALA A 45 -18.72 10.97 -4.31
C ALA A 45 -18.84 12.47 -3.99
N ASN A 46 -19.97 12.92 -3.42
CA ASN A 46 -20.14 14.30 -2.97
C ASN A 46 -19.16 14.66 -1.85
N ARG A 47 -18.89 13.74 -0.92
CA ARG A 47 -17.88 13.95 0.14
C ARG A 47 -16.48 14.16 -0.46
N VAL A 48 -16.11 13.39 -1.49
CA VAL A 48 -14.85 13.60 -2.21
C VAL A 48 -14.84 14.99 -2.86
N ALA A 49 -15.91 15.36 -3.59
CA ALA A 49 -15.98 16.65 -4.28
C ALA A 49 -15.80 17.83 -3.32
N ASN A 50 -16.55 17.85 -2.22
CA ASN A 50 -16.46 18.88 -1.19
C ASN A 50 -15.08 18.89 -0.50
N GLY A 51 -14.49 17.71 -0.29
CA GLY A 51 -13.14 17.59 0.25
C GLY A 51 -12.10 18.21 -0.67
N LEU A 52 -12.15 17.91 -1.97
CA LEU A 52 -11.24 18.49 -2.98
C LEU A 52 -11.44 20.01 -3.12
N GLU A 53 -12.68 20.49 -3.10
CA GLU A 53 -13.01 21.92 -3.10
C GLU A 53 -12.40 22.63 -1.88
N ALA A 54 -12.52 22.04 -0.68
CA ALA A 54 -11.93 22.60 0.55
C ALA A 54 -10.38 22.61 0.52
N LEU A 55 -9.77 21.76 -0.30
CA LEU A 55 -8.33 21.73 -0.54
C LEU A 55 -7.90 22.68 -1.67
N GLY A 56 -8.83 23.48 -2.20
CA GLY A 56 -8.58 24.50 -3.22
C GLY A 56 -8.54 23.96 -4.64
N VAL A 57 -9.08 22.77 -4.91
CA VAL A 57 -9.23 22.25 -6.28
C VAL A 57 -10.38 22.96 -6.97
N GLU A 58 -10.12 23.51 -8.15
CA GLU A 58 -11.10 24.23 -8.95
C GLU A 58 -11.50 23.47 -10.22
N LYS A 59 -12.53 23.97 -10.91
CA LYS A 59 -12.96 23.43 -12.20
C LYS A 59 -11.80 23.50 -13.22
N GLY A 60 -11.50 22.37 -13.85
CA GLY A 60 -10.40 22.24 -14.81
C GLY A 60 -9.05 21.86 -14.18
N ASP A 61 -8.90 21.90 -12.86
CA ASP A 61 -7.73 21.35 -12.19
C ASP A 61 -7.62 19.85 -12.41
N ARG A 62 -6.40 19.32 -12.49
CA ARG A 62 -6.14 17.90 -12.71
C ARG A 62 -5.93 17.21 -11.37
N VAL A 63 -6.67 16.13 -11.13
CA VAL A 63 -6.54 15.28 -9.94
C VAL A 63 -6.17 13.87 -10.40
N ALA A 64 -4.98 13.44 -10.02
CA ALA A 64 -4.45 12.11 -10.28
C ALA A 64 -5.09 11.06 -9.35
N ILE A 65 -5.36 9.87 -9.88
CA ILE A 65 -5.91 8.75 -9.13
C ILE A 65 -5.03 7.52 -9.36
N MET A 66 -4.37 7.06 -8.30
CA MET A 66 -3.55 5.85 -8.26
C MET A 66 -4.14 4.87 -7.24
N LEU A 67 -5.33 4.34 -7.55
CA LEU A 67 -6.03 3.37 -6.71
C LEU A 67 -6.32 2.09 -7.52
N PRO A 68 -6.34 0.92 -6.89
CA PRO A 68 -6.76 -0.32 -7.55
C PRO A 68 -8.28 -0.31 -7.80
N ASN A 69 -8.81 -1.40 -8.35
CA ASN A 69 -10.25 -1.56 -8.58
C ASN A 69 -11.01 -1.76 -7.25
N ILE A 70 -11.17 -0.68 -6.49
CA ILE A 70 -11.82 -0.61 -5.19
C ILE A 70 -12.88 0.51 -5.19
N PRO A 71 -13.85 0.52 -4.25
CA PRO A 71 -14.91 1.51 -4.23
C PRO A 71 -14.40 2.95 -4.18
N GLU A 72 -13.30 3.20 -3.47
CA GLU A 72 -12.65 4.50 -3.35
C GLU A 72 -12.22 5.08 -4.71
N PHE A 73 -11.83 4.23 -5.67
CA PHE A 73 -11.54 4.69 -7.03
C PHE A 73 -12.78 5.30 -7.68
N VAL A 74 -13.93 4.64 -7.54
CA VAL A 74 -15.20 5.11 -8.12
C VAL A 74 -15.66 6.39 -7.43
N TYR A 75 -15.54 6.46 -6.10
CA TYR A 75 -15.87 7.67 -5.34
C TYR A 75 -14.96 8.85 -5.73
N ALA A 76 -13.66 8.60 -5.85
CA ALA A 76 -12.67 9.58 -6.29
C ALA A 76 -13.01 10.13 -7.68
N LEU A 77 -13.17 9.23 -8.66
CA LEU A 77 -13.47 9.58 -10.04
C LEU A 77 -14.75 10.43 -10.14
N LEU A 78 -15.84 9.98 -9.52
CA LEU A 78 -17.11 10.71 -9.57
C LEU A 78 -17.05 12.04 -8.82
N GLY A 79 -16.35 12.11 -7.69
CA GLY A 79 -16.16 13.35 -6.93
C GLY A 79 -15.39 14.41 -7.72
N ILE A 80 -14.31 14.01 -8.40
CA ILE A 80 -13.52 14.89 -9.28
C ILE A 80 -14.39 15.43 -10.42
N LEU A 81 -15.14 14.55 -11.08
CA LEU A 81 -16.03 14.94 -12.17
C LEU A 81 -17.18 15.85 -11.70
N LYS A 82 -17.70 15.64 -10.49
CA LYS A 82 -18.72 16.49 -9.86
C LYS A 82 -18.23 17.91 -9.61
N LEU A 83 -16.98 18.05 -9.19
CA LEU A 83 -16.33 19.34 -9.02
C LEU A 83 -16.05 20.05 -10.36
N GLY A 84 -16.17 19.33 -11.48
CA GLY A 84 -15.77 19.83 -12.81
C GLY A 84 -14.26 19.84 -13.01
N ALA A 85 -13.51 19.16 -12.12
CA ALA A 85 -12.10 18.89 -12.28
C ALA A 85 -11.86 17.73 -13.27
N VAL A 86 -10.61 17.53 -13.65
CA VAL A 86 -10.18 16.52 -14.62
C VAL A 86 -9.52 15.36 -13.88
N ALA A 87 -10.11 14.17 -13.98
CA ALA A 87 -9.53 12.96 -13.40
C ALA A 87 -8.41 12.42 -14.30
N VAL A 88 -7.26 12.09 -13.69
CA VAL A 88 -6.11 11.47 -14.35
C VAL A 88 -5.84 10.10 -13.70
N PRO A 89 -6.62 9.05 -14.04
CA PRO A 89 -6.42 7.72 -13.50
C PRO A 89 -5.20 7.05 -14.14
N PHE A 90 -4.38 6.38 -13.34
CA PHE A 90 -3.31 5.52 -13.84
C PHE A 90 -3.09 4.30 -12.94
N ASN A 91 -2.33 3.34 -13.48
CA ASN A 91 -2.18 2.02 -12.88
C ASN A 91 -1.33 2.07 -11.60
N THR A 92 -1.79 1.41 -10.54
CA THR A 92 -1.03 1.22 -9.30
C THR A 92 0.23 0.35 -9.46
N LEU A 93 0.37 -0.34 -10.58
CA LEU A 93 1.54 -1.16 -10.92
C LEU A 93 2.72 -0.36 -11.45
N TYR A 94 2.50 0.90 -11.83
CA TYR A 94 3.58 1.80 -12.29
C TYR A 94 4.53 2.14 -11.15
N LYS A 95 5.79 2.40 -11.48
CA LYS A 95 6.85 2.70 -10.50
C LYS A 95 7.57 4.00 -10.83
N GLY A 96 8.03 4.71 -9.80
CA GLY A 96 9.02 5.80 -9.85
C GLY A 96 8.96 6.66 -11.12
N GLY A 97 9.79 6.33 -12.12
CA GLY A 97 9.90 7.08 -13.37
C GLY A 97 8.60 7.16 -14.20
N GLU A 98 7.77 6.12 -14.21
CA GLU A 98 6.48 6.12 -14.92
C GLU A 98 5.47 7.04 -14.22
N ILE A 99 5.41 6.97 -12.89
CA ILE A 99 4.55 7.82 -12.08
C ILE A 99 4.98 9.28 -12.21
N LEU A 100 6.28 9.55 -12.09
CA LEU A 100 6.87 10.88 -12.26
C LEU A 100 6.51 11.46 -13.64
N HIS A 101 6.67 10.67 -14.71
CA HIS A 101 6.33 11.11 -16.06
C HIS A 101 4.86 11.51 -16.18
N ILE A 102 3.93 10.66 -15.70
CA ILE A 102 2.48 10.92 -15.78
C ILE A 102 2.11 12.16 -14.96
N LEU A 103 2.60 12.29 -13.73
CA LEU A 103 2.28 13.41 -12.86
C LEU A 103 2.85 14.73 -13.40
N LYS A 104 4.04 14.68 -13.99
CA LYS A 104 4.68 15.85 -14.61
C LYS A 104 3.96 16.29 -15.89
N ASP A 105 3.62 15.34 -16.77
CA ASP A 105 2.94 15.62 -18.03
C ASP A 105 1.50 16.12 -17.81
N SER A 106 0.76 15.47 -16.91
CA SER A 106 -0.60 15.91 -16.57
C SER A 106 -0.63 17.22 -15.78
N GLY A 107 0.45 17.56 -15.08
CA GLY A 107 0.50 18.66 -14.12
C GLY A 107 -0.59 18.54 -13.05
N ALA A 108 -0.81 17.33 -12.54
CA ALA A 108 -1.82 17.08 -11.52
C ALA A 108 -1.52 17.88 -10.25
N LYS A 109 -2.55 18.60 -9.76
CA LYS A 109 -2.50 19.42 -8.54
C LYS A 109 -2.61 18.58 -7.28
N VAL A 110 -3.38 17.49 -7.37
CA VAL A 110 -3.64 16.57 -6.26
C VAL A 110 -3.45 15.14 -6.75
N LEU A 111 -2.87 14.27 -5.91
CA LEU A 111 -2.80 12.82 -6.12
C LEU A 111 -3.59 12.09 -5.03
N ILE A 112 -4.50 11.22 -5.41
CA ILE A 112 -5.18 10.26 -4.52
C ILE A 112 -4.53 8.89 -4.70
N ALA A 113 -3.96 8.32 -3.63
CA ALA A 113 -3.26 7.03 -3.67
C ALA A 113 -3.48 6.20 -2.40
N LEU A 114 -3.10 4.93 -2.43
CA LEU A 114 -3.04 4.11 -1.21
C LEU A 114 -1.85 4.52 -0.33
N THR A 115 -2.00 4.38 1.00
CA THR A 115 -0.97 4.77 1.98
C THR A 115 0.39 4.11 1.73
N ASN A 116 0.42 2.87 1.22
CA ASN A 116 1.66 2.16 0.92
C ASN A 116 2.50 2.78 -0.22
N PHE A 117 1.93 3.68 -1.03
CA PHE A 117 2.68 4.41 -2.06
C PHE A 117 3.35 5.69 -1.53
N ALA A 118 3.06 6.10 -0.30
CA ALA A 118 3.59 7.36 0.26
C ALA A 118 5.13 7.47 0.22
N PRO A 119 5.93 6.43 0.54
CA PRO A 119 7.38 6.51 0.45
C PRO A 119 7.85 6.81 -0.97
N MET A 120 7.29 6.12 -1.97
CA MET A 120 7.64 6.29 -3.38
C MET A 120 7.23 7.68 -3.91
N ILE A 121 6.06 8.18 -3.53
CA ILE A 121 5.59 9.51 -3.92
C ILE A 121 6.51 10.58 -3.33
N ASN A 122 6.96 10.41 -2.07
CA ASN A 122 7.91 11.32 -1.44
C ASN A 122 9.29 11.32 -2.13
N GLU A 123 9.74 10.20 -2.70
CA GLU A 123 10.99 10.13 -3.49
C GLU A 123 10.94 11.07 -4.71
N ILE A 124 9.82 11.11 -5.42
CA ILE A 124 9.68 11.87 -6.68
C ILE A 124 9.08 13.28 -6.49
N ARG A 125 8.55 13.59 -5.31
CA ARG A 125 7.87 14.87 -5.02
C ARG A 125 8.70 16.12 -5.34
N PRO A 126 10.02 16.18 -5.07
CA PRO A 126 10.83 17.36 -5.42
C PRO A 126 10.80 17.72 -6.91
N GLU A 127 10.48 16.76 -7.78
CA GLU A 127 10.42 16.95 -9.24
C GLU A 127 9.00 17.29 -9.75
N LEU A 128 8.04 17.44 -8.85
CA LEU A 128 6.61 17.62 -9.15
C LEU A 128 6.08 18.95 -8.59
N PRO A 129 6.48 20.10 -9.17
CA PRO A 129 6.11 21.42 -8.64
C PRO A 129 4.60 21.72 -8.72
N ALA A 130 3.88 21.06 -9.63
CA ALA A 130 2.42 21.18 -9.72
C ALA A 130 1.69 20.39 -8.64
N LEU A 131 2.32 19.37 -8.03
CA LEU A 131 1.68 18.48 -7.06
C LEU A 131 1.67 19.13 -5.67
N GLU A 132 0.59 19.85 -5.37
CA GLU A 132 0.41 20.54 -4.10
C GLU A 132 0.06 19.57 -2.98
N GLN A 133 -0.82 18.60 -3.25
CA GLN A 133 -1.35 17.70 -2.23
C GLN A 133 -1.33 16.22 -2.61
N VAL A 134 -1.13 15.37 -1.59
CA VAL A 134 -1.22 13.92 -1.70
C VAL A 134 -2.22 13.42 -0.67
N ILE A 135 -3.34 12.86 -1.14
CA ILE A 135 -4.40 12.27 -0.32
C ILE A 135 -4.17 10.77 -0.28
N LEU A 136 -3.97 10.24 0.92
CA LEU A 136 -3.75 8.80 1.14
C LEU A 136 -5.03 8.16 1.70
N THR A 137 -5.40 7.00 1.16
CA THR A 137 -6.56 6.22 1.63
C THR A 137 -6.22 4.75 1.83
N GLY A 138 -6.76 4.17 2.90
CA GLY A 138 -6.64 2.75 3.24
C GLY A 138 -5.20 2.22 3.34
N GLU A 139 -5.10 0.91 3.55
CA GLU A 139 -3.88 0.13 3.36
C GLU A 139 -4.24 -1.13 2.57
N ARG A 140 -3.67 -1.29 1.37
CA ARG A 140 -3.70 -2.59 0.66
C ARG A 140 -2.30 -2.92 0.19
N ASN A 141 -1.45 -3.31 1.13
CA ASN A 141 -0.26 -4.04 0.78
C ASN A 141 -0.68 -5.39 0.18
N LEU A 142 -0.45 -5.60 -1.11
CA LEU A 142 -0.29 -6.96 -1.63
C LEU A 142 1.12 -7.43 -1.24
N LEU A 143 1.31 -7.69 0.05
CA LEU A 143 2.44 -8.47 0.52
C LEU A 143 2.07 -9.93 0.29
N PHE A 144 2.51 -10.48 -0.85
CA PHE A 144 2.50 -11.92 -1.02
C PHE A 144 3.51 -12.49 -0.02
N ALA A 145 3.01 -13.21 0.97
CA ALA A 145 3.83 -13.90 1.92
C ALA A 145 3.50 -15.37 1.86
N HIS A 146 4.50 -16.17 1.51
CA HIS A 146 4.38 -17.61 1.58
C HIS A 146 4.70 -18.03 3.02
N PRO A 147 3.79 -18.72 3.75
CA PRO A 147 3.94 -19.03 5.18
C PRO A 147 5.27 -19.70 5.53
N GLU A 148 5.80 -20.52 4.63
CA GLU A 148 7.04 -21.28 4.83
C GLU A 148 8.31 -20.55 4.34
N SER A 149 8.16 -19.38 3.72
CA SER A 149 9.26 -18.66 3.06
C SER A 149 9.34 -17.19 3.45
N THR A 150 8.48 -16.72 4.37
CA THR A 150 8.39 -15.31 4.75
C THR A 150 8.29 -15.16 6.26
N ALA A 151 9.22 -14.42 6.85
CA ALA A 151 9.11 -13.99 8.24
C ALA A 151 8.44 -12.62 8.32
N PHE A 152 7.38 -12.53 9.12
CA PHE A 152 6.76 -11.27 9.51
C PHE A 152 7.27 -10.86 10.88
N ILE A 153 7.75 -9.63 10.98
CA ILE A 153 8.23 -9.03 12.22
C ILE A 153 7.37 -7.80 12.48
N GLN A 154 6.65 -7.78 13.60
CA GLN A 154 5.86 -6.64 14.04
C GLN A 154 6.45 -6.10 15.34
N LEU A 155 6.73 -4.79 15.37
CA LEU A 155 7.17 -4.08 16.57
C LEU A 155 6.13 -3.03 16.94
N ILE A 156 5.81 -2.98 18.22
CA ILE A 156 4.98 -1.93 18.83
C ILE A 156 5.92 -1.13 19.72
N LEU A 157 6.22 0.10 19.31
CA LEU A 157 7.22 0.95 19.96
C LEU A 157 6.53 2.17 20.56
N GLN A 158 6.91 2.54 21.78
CA GLN A 158 6.54 3.83 22.34
C GLN A 158 7.29 4.96 21.61
N ARG A 159 6.70 6.16 21.60
CA ARG A 159 7.24 7.32 20.87
C ARG A 159 8.66 7.70 21.29
N ASP A 160 9.03 7.51 22.55
CA ASP A 160 10.37 7.82 23.06
C ASP A 160 11.48 6.96 22.43
N LEU A 161 11.14 5.76 21.94
CA LEU A 161 12.05 4.91 21.16
C LEU A 161 12.21 5.40 19.70
N ILE A 162 11.35 6.32 19.25
CA ILE A 162 11.36 6.91 17.91
C ILE A 162 11.44 8.43 17.96
N ARG A 163 12.66 8.96 17.82
CA ARG A 163 12.92 10.41 17.87
C ARG A 163 12.19 11.19 16.79
N ASP A 164 12.32 10.72 15.55
CA ASP A 164 11.73 11.30 14.35
C ASP A 164 11.59 10.21 13.28
N VAL A 165 10.80 10.49 12.24
CA VAL A 165 10.48 9.53 11.17
C VAL A 165 11.75 9.06 10.45
N ASP A 166 12.68 9.96 10.12
CA ASP A 166 13.89 9.61 9.38
C ASP A 166 14.83 8.74 10.22
N GLY A 167 15.00 9.08 11.49
CA GLY A 167 15.72 8.29 12.47
C GLY A 167 15.10 6.91 12.66
N ALA A 168 13.76 6.80 12.63
CA ALA A 168 13.05 5.53 12.70
C ALA A 168 13.40 4.62 11.51
N TYR A 169 13.30 5.17 10.29
CA TYR A 169 13.61 4.45 9.07
C TYR A 169 15.08 4.04 9.00
N GLN A 170 16.00 4.94 9.35
CA GLN A 170 17.43 4.64 9.42
C GLN A 170 17.72 3.53 10.43
N LYS A 171 17.19 3.63 11.65
CA LYS A 171 17.39 2.61 12.69
C LYS A 171 16.86 1.25 12.23
N MET A 172 15.64 1.20 11.70
CA MET A 172 15.04 -0.06 11.25
C MET A 172 15.76 -0.64 10.02
N GLY A 173 16.22 0.21 9.10
CA GLY A 173 17.07 -0.19 7.98
C GLY A 173 18.35 -0.90 8.46
N HIS A 174 19.03 -0.32 9.46
CA HIS A 174 20.22 -0.94 10.05
C HIS A 174 19.92 -2.25 10.80
N ILE A 175 18.79 -2.33 11.51
CA ILE A 175 18.37 -3.58 12.16
C ILE A 175 18.19 -4.69 11.13
N LEU A 176 17.46 -4.42 10.03
CA LEU A 176 17.26 -5.43 9.00
C LEU A 176 18.56 -5.78 8.25
N LEU A 177 19.46 -4.82 8.03
CA LEU A 177 20.79 -5.11 7.49
C LEU A 177 21.57 -6.06 8.39
N LYS A 178 21.54 -5.81 9.70
CA LYS A 178 22.21 -6.67 10.67
C LYS A 178 21.63 -8.09 10.66
N ILE A 179 20.30 -8.20 10.62
CA ILE A 179 19.62 -9.49 10.47
C ILE A 179 20.07 -10.19 9.18
N MET A 180 20.19 -9.49 8.04
CA MET A 180 20.65 -10.10 6.79
C MET A 180 22.09 -10.60 6.90
N GLU A 181 22.98 -9.80 7.49
CA GLU A 181 24.38 -10.16 7.73
C GLU A 181 24.49 -11.42 8.61
N ASP A 182 23.74 -11.47 9.71
CA ASP A 182 23.75 -12.59 10.67
C ASP A 182 23.10 -13.86 10.10
N LEU A 183 22.20 -13.71 9.11
CA LEU A 183 21.66 -14.82 8.33
C LEU A 183 22.61 -15.26 7.18
N GLY A 184 23.78 -14.64 7.04
CA GLY A 184 24.82 -15.00 6.08
C GLY A 184 24.68 -14.34 4.71
N VAL A 185 23.73 -13.42 4.53
CA VAL A 185 23.54 -12.69 3.28
C VAL A 185 24.66 -11.68 3.09
N LYS A 186 25.36 -11.78 1.95
CA LYS A 186 26.46 -10.86 1.59
C LYS A 186 25.94 -9.74 0.70
N GLU A 187 26.61 -8.58 0.78
CA GLU A 187 26.34 -7.41 -0.08
C GLU A 187 24.89 -6.86 0.02
N ALA A 188 24.21 -7.13 1.15
CA ALA A 188 22.94 -6.51 1.45
C ALA A 188 23.14 -5.01 1.73
N TRP A 189 22.29 -4.17 1.18
CA TRP A 189 22.31 -2.73 1.42
C TRP A 189 20.89 -2.18 1.62
N TYR A 190 20.81 -1.09 2.38
CA TYR A 190 19.56 -0.45 2.73
C TYR A 190 19.24 0.68 1.75
N LYS A 191 18.13 0.54 1.02
CA LYS A 191 17.55 1.65 0.26
C LYS A 191 16.71 2.51 1.20
N HIS A 192 17.15 3.75 1.44
CA HIS A 192 16.52 4.71 2.36
C HIS A 192 14.99 4.73 2.25
N ARG A 193 14.31 4.78 3.40
CA ARG A 193 12.85 4.74 3.55
C ARG A 193 12.15 3.56 2.83
N GLY A 194 12.83 2.41 2.72
CA GLY A 194 12.23 1.27 2.03
C GLY A 194 12.78 -0.09 2.40
N SER A 195 13.60 -0.64 1.51
CA SER A 195 13.84 -2.08 1.43
C SER A 195 15.31 -2.43 1.57
N ILE A 196 15.59 -3.61 2.12
CA ILE A 196 16.91 -4.23 2.01
C ILE A 196 17.00 -4.93 0.66
N ARG A 197 18.12 -4.74 -0.01
CA ARG A 197 18.38 -5.30 -1.34
C ARG A 197 19.72 -5.99 -1.42
N VAL A 198 19.79 -6.99 -2.28
CA VAL A 198 21.03 -7.65 -2.72
C VAL A 198 21.07 -7.54 -4.24
N ARG A 199 22.15 -6.96 -4.78
CA ARG A 199 22.34 -6.77 -6.23
C ARG A 199 21.13 -6.11 -6.93
N GLY A 200 20.43 -5.21 -6.24
CA GLY A 200 19.25 -4.50 -6.74
C GLY A 200 17.91 -5.20 -6.49
N THR A 201 17.93 -6.47 -6.09
CA THR A 201 16.75 -7.31 -5.83
C THR A 201 16.35 -7.21 -4.36
N LYS A 202 15.06 -7.07 -4.06
CA LYS A 202 14.56 -6.89 -2.68
C LYS A 202 14.60 -8.21 -1.91
N ILE A 203 15.15 -8.19 -0.69
CA ILE A 203 15.20 -9.34 0.24
C ILE A 203 14.39 -9.10 1.53
N ALA A 204 14.21 -7.83 1.90
CA ALA A 204 13.34 -7.45 3.01
C ALA A 204 12.75 -6.06 2.78
N THR A 205 11.64 -5.76 3.43
CA THR A 205 11.00 -4.43 3.39
C THR A 205 10.30 -4.15 4.69
N PHE A 206 10.11 -2.88 5.02
CA PHE A 206 9.35 -2.49 6.19
C PHE A 206 8.58 -1.21 5.97
N VAL A 207 7.57 -1.01 6.81
CA VAL A 207 6.77 0.21 6.91
C VAL A 207 6.64 0.58 8.37
N ILE A 208 6.58 1.89 8.64
CA ILE A 208 6.43 2.45 9.97
C ILE A 208 5.18 3.32 9.95
N PHE A 209 4.29 3.12 10.92
CA PHE A 209 3.10 3.92 11.15
C PHE A 209 3.14 4.49 12.55
N GLU A 210 2.65 5.70 12.75
CA GLU A 210 2.46 6.29 14.08
C GLU A 210 0.98 6.52 14.32
N VAL A 211 0.46 5.98 15.43
CA VAL A 211 -0.93 6.12 15.86
C VAL A 211 -0.93 6.45 17.35
N GLU A 212 -1.46 7.62 17.72
CA GLU A 212 -1.65 8.04 19.12
C GLU A 212 -0.38 7.95 19.99
N GLY A 213 0.79 8.25 19.43
CA GLY A 213 2.08 8.19 20.15
C GLY A 213 2.65 6.77 20.30
N ILE A 214 2.11 5.81 19.55
CA ILE A 214 2.67 4.47 19.38
C ILE A 214 3.10 4.31 17.94
N ALA A 215 4.31 3.81 17.74
CA ALA A 215 4.82 3.47 16.42
C ALA A 215 4.72 1.97 16.16
N LEU A 216 4.05 1.62 15.07
CA LEU A 216 3.92 0.27 14.55
C LEU A 216 4.92 0.08 13.42
N VAL A 217 5.84 -0.86 13.58
CA VAL A 217 6.76 -1.27 12.53
C VAL A 217 6.36 -2.65 12.03
N ASN A 218 6.06 -2.76 10.75
CA ASN A 218 5.81 -4.04 10.10
C ASN A 218 6.92 -4.30 9.10
N ALA A 219 7.73 -5.33 9.35
CA ALA A 219 8.79 -5.77 8.47
C ALA A 219 8.51 -7.18 7.92
N VAL A 220 8.97 -7.40 6.69
CA VAL A 220 8.85 -8.66 5.97
C VAL A 220 10.23 -9.05 5.47
N VAL A 221 10.64 -10.28 5.77
CA VAL A 221 11.90 -10.88 5.32
C VAL A 221 11.61 -12.12 4.50
N PHE A 222 12.21 -12.22 3.32
CA PHE A 222 12.05 -13.38 2.43
C PHE A 222 13.12 -14.42 2.76
N LEU A 223 12.72 -15.51 3.41
CA LEU A 223 13.61 -16.59 3.86
C LEU A 223 13.87 -17.62 2.75
N GLY A 224 12.87 -17.91 1.93
CA GLY A 224 12.95 -18.84 0.81
C GLY A 224 12.40 -18.25 -0.50
N PRO A 225 12.63 -18.91 -1.65
CA PRO A 225 12.12 -18.45 -2.92
C PRO A 225 10.59 -18.36 -2.88
N MET A 226 10.07 -17.30 -3.50
CA MET A 226 8.64 -17.09 -3.64
C MET A 226 8.16 -17.64 -4.98
N ASP A 227 7.33 -18.69 -4.96
CA ASP A 227 6.63 -19.13 -6.17
C ASP A 227 5.50 -18.14 -6.49
N THR A 228 5.78 -17.24 -7.43
CA THR A 228 4.82 -16.25 -7.89
C THR A 228 3.76 -16.84 -8.83
N LYS A 229 3.91 -18.09 -9.30
CA LYS A 229 2.94 -18.71 -10.21
C LYS A 229 1.58 -18.89 -9.54
N ALA A 230 1.56 -19.23 -8.25
CA ALA A 230 0.32 -19.34 -7.48
C ALA A 230 -0.38 -17.98 -7.35
N PHE A 231 0.38 -16.92 -7.04
CA PHE A 231 -0.13 -15.56 -6.99
C PHE A 231 -0.73 -15.09 -8.34
N LEU A 232 -0.01 -15.34 -9.43
CA LEU A 232 -0.40 -14.97 -10.79
C LEU A 232 -1.53 -15.85 -11.38
N ARG A 233 -1.99 -16.89 -10.66
CA ARG A 233 -3.22 -17.62 -10.98
C ARG A 233 -4.46 -16.94 -10.38
N VAL A 234 -4.30 -16.28 -9.23
CA VAL A 234 -5.38 -15.56 -8.54
C VAL A 234 -5.53 -14.15 -9.10
N VAL A 235 -4.42 -13.52 -9.46
CA VAL A 235 -4.41 -12.19 -10.07
C VAL A 235 -4.09 -12.35 -11.56
N TRP A 236 -5.06 -12.05 -12.43
CA TRP A 236 -4.82 -12.01 -13.87
C TRP A 236 -3.90 -10.83 -14.19
N VAL A 237 -2.76 -11.12 -14.82
CA VAL A 237 -1.75 -10.16 -15.25
C VAL A 237 -1.39 -10.46 -16.70
N PRO A 238 -1.46 -9.49 -17.63
CA PRO A 238 -1.02 -9.67 -19.01
C PRO A 238 0.43 -10.19 -19.08
N PRO A 239 0.75 -11.16 -19.95
CA PRO A 239 2.08 -11.75 -20.05
C PRO A 239 3.21 -10.71 -20.20
N GLU A 240 2.94 -9.60 -20.87
CA GLU A 240 3.88 -8.53 -21.22
C GLU A 240 4.33 -7.70 -20.01
N ILE A 241 3.54 -7.71 -18.93
CA ILE A 241 3.85 -6.98 -17.68
C ILE A 241 4.07 -7.91 -16.49
N ARG A 242 4.00 -9.23 -16.68
CA ARG A 242 4.07 -10.23 -15.60
C ARG A 242 5.33 -10.09 -14.72
N ASP A 243 6.48 -9.90 -15.35
CA ASP A 243 7.76 -9.71 -14.66
C ASP A 243 7.98 -8.28 -14.13
N LYS A 244 7.07 -7.35 -14.47
CA LYS A 244 7.06 -5.96 -14.00
C LYS A 244 6.12 -5.75 -12.80
N VAL A 245 5.03 -6.54 -12.74
CA VAL A 245 4.00 -6.50 -11.69
C VAL A 245 4.54 -6.90 -10.34
N ILE A 246 5.40 -7.92 -10.32
CA ILE A 246 6.06 -8.36 -9.09
C ILE A 246 7.45 -7.75 -9.11
N GLU A 247 7.75 -6.92 -8.12
CA GLU A 247 9.10 -6.44 -7.94
C GLU A 247 10.07 -7.64 -7.83
N PRO A 248 11.23 -7.62 -8.51
CA PRO A 248 12.22 -8.68 -8.35
C PRO A 248 12.55 -8.88 -6.86
N LEU A 249 12.30 -10.10 -6.38
CA LEU A 249 12.59 -10.53 -5.02
C LEU A 249 13.68 -11.59 -5.03
N THR A 250 14.52 -11.57 -4.01
CA THR A 250 15.43 -12.64 -3.65
C THR A 250 15.10 -13.08 -2.24
N SER A 251 15.78 -14.11 -1.76
CA SER A 251 15.58 -14.67 -0.43
C SER A 251 16.90 -15.05 0.21
N VAL A 252 16.89 -15.22 1.53
CA VAL A 252 18.06 -15.71 2.27
C VAL A 252 18.57 -17.02 1.68
N GLU A 253 17.68 -17.97 1.38
CA GLU A 253 18.04 -19.24 0.72
C GLU A 253 18.71 -19.04 -0.65
N GLN A 254 18.22 -18.11 -1.47
CA GLN A 254 18.81 -17.85 -2.79
C GLN A 254 20.18 -17.17 -2.71
N GLU A 255 20.41 -16.32 -1.71
CA GLU A 255 21.67 -15.59 -1.53
C GLU A 255 22.72 -16.40 -0.76
N THR A 256 22.32 -17.34 0.09
CA THR A 256 23.22 -18.10 0.97
C THR A 256 23.32 -19.58 0.63
N GLY A 257 22.38 -20.12 -0.15
CA GLY A 257 22.26 -21.54 -0.45
C GLY A 257 21.56 -22.35 0.66
N GLN A 258 21.18 -21.73 1.78
CA GLN A 258 20.54 -22.40 2.91
C GLN A 258 19.35 -21.58 3.43
N ARG A 259 18.21 -22.25 3.63
CA ARG A 259 17.08 -21.62 4.32
C ARG A 259 17.32 -21.66 5.84
N PRO A 260 17.24 -20.52 6.55
CA PRO A 260 17.41 -20.52 8.00
C PRO A 260 16.22 -21.19 8.69
N SER A 261 16.48 -21.81 9.85
CA SER A 261 15.40 -22.34 10.69
C SER A 261 14.62 -21.20 11.37
N TRP A 262 13.41 -21.49 11.84
CA TRP A 262 12.62 -20.49 12.59
C TRP A 262 13.31 -20.05 13.89
N ASP A 263 14.01 -20.96 14.57
CA ASP A 263 14.78 -20.63 15.77
C ASP A 263 15.95 -19.69 15.43
N GLN A 264 16.69 -19.97 14.36
CA GLN A 264 17.76 -19.10 13.89
C GLN A 264 17.21 -17.70 13.53
N VAL A 265 16.08 -17.64 12.82
CA VAL A 265 15.44 -16.35 12.49
C VAL A 265 15.01 -15.61 13.75
N LYS A 266 14.38 -16.29 14.71
CA LYS A 266 13.94 -15.70 15.98
C LYS A 266 15.13 -15.15 16.76
N GLU A 267 16.18 -15.95 16.95
CA GLU A 267 17.38 -15.57 17.69
C GLU A 267 18.06 -14.35 17.07
N THR A 268 18.28 -14.37 15.74
CA THR A 268 18.90 -13.25 15.02
C THR A 268 18.06 -11.97 15.11
N VAL A 269 16.74 -12.07 14.91
CA VAL A 269 15.84 -10.92 14.98
C VAL A 269 15.82 -10.32 16.38
N VAL A 270 15.68 -11.15 17.40
CA VAL A 270 15.66 -10.72 18.81
C VAL A 270 16.98 -10.05 19.18
N ALA A 271 18.12 -10.66 18.86
CA ALA A 271 19.44 -10.11 19.14
C ALA A 271 19.64 -8.73 18.49
N ALA A 272 19.27 -8.58 17.22
CA ALA A 272 19.41 -7.32 16.48
C ALA A 272 18.54 -6.20 17.08
N ILE A 273 17.29 -6.51 17.48
CA ILE A 273 16.38 -5.53 18.09
C ILE A 273 16.88 -5.14 19.48
N GLN A 274 17.27 -6.12 20.31
CA GLN A 274 17.80 -5.85 21.65
C GLN A 274 19.03 -4.93 21.59
N GLN A 275 19.96 -5.20 20.67
CA GLN A 275 21.13 -4.37 20.47
C GLN A 275 20.77 -2.95 20.02
N ALA A 276 19.85 -2.80 19.06
CA ALA A 276 19.53 -1.51 18.45
C ALA A 276 18.68 -0.59 19.36
N PHE A 277 17.84 -1.17 20.22
CA PHE A 277 17.03 -0.43 21.18
C PHE A 277 17.62 -0.43 22.59
N GLN A 278 18.68 -1.20 22.85
CA GLN A 278 19.29 -1.37 24.17
C GLN A 278 18.26 -1.87 25.21
N VAL A 279 17.47 -2.87 24.82
CA VAL A 279 16.40 -3.43 25.64
C VAL A 279 16.58 -4.93 25.89
N GLU A 280 15.98 -5.42 26.96
CA GLU A 280 15.82 -6.85 27.19
C GLU A 280 14.46 -7.32 26.63
N ILE A 281 14.46 -8.26 25.69
CA ILE A 281 13.23 -8.87 25.17
C ILE A 281 13.04 -10.20 25.91
N LYS A 282 11.88 -10.36 26.55
CA LYS A 282 11.49 -11.59 27.24
C LYS A 282 10.38 -12.28 26.45
N GLU A 283 10.50 -13.59 26.32
CA GLU A 283 9.44 -14.39 25.72
C GLU A 283 8.19 -14.34 26.62
N GLY A 284 7.04 -14.10 25.99
CA GLY A 284 5.75 -13.98 26.66
C GLY A 284 4.64 -14.59 25.82
N SER A 285 3.49 -14.84 26.43
CA SER A 285 2.29 -15.22 25.70
C SER A 285 1.67 -13.99 25.03
N MET A 286 1.15 -14.17 23.81
CA MET A 286 0.35 -13.14 23.15
C MET A 286 -0.81 -12.70 24.04
N VAL A 287 -1.02 -11.39 24.19
CA VAL A 287 -2.24 -10.88 24.81
C VAL A 287 -3.44 -11.14 23.89
N ARG A 288 -4.66 -10.99 24.42
CA ARG A 288 -5.90 -11.26 23.69
C ARG A 288 -5.95 -10.57 22.32
N ASP A 289 -5.54 -9.30 22.26
CA ASP A 289 -5.62 -8.49 21.05
C ASP A 289 -4.54 -8.87 20.03
N GLU A 290 -3.32 -9.16 20.49
CA GLU A 290 -2.24 -9.71 19.66
C GLU A 290 -2.62 -11.06 19.06
N ARG A 291 -3.26 -11.93 19.85
CA ARG A 291 -3.77 -13.22 19.39
C ARG A 291 -4.84 -13.05 18.32
N PHE A 292 -5.74 -12.08 18.47
CA PHE A 292 -6.76 -11.79 17.46
C PHE A 292 -6.12 -11.29 16.15
N GLY A 293 -5.12 -10.42 16.24
CA GLY A 293 -4.31 -9.98 15.10
C GLY A 293 -3.59 -11.13 14.40
N TYR A 294 -2.94 -12.00 15.17
CA TYR A 294 -2.27 -13.20 14.70
C TYR A 294 -3.23 -14.16 14.00
N GLU A 295 -4.38 -14.49 14.62
CA GLU A 295 -5.37 -15.40 14.05
C GLU A 295 -5.99 -14.83 12.77
N LYS A 296 -6.22 -13.51 12.70
CA LYS A 296 -6.65 -12.83 11.48
C LYS A 296 -5.63 -13.00 10.35
N LEU A 297 -4.35 -12.68 10.58
CA LEU A 297 -3.28 -12.82 9.59
C LEU A 297 -3.09 -14.28 9.16
N ARG A 298 -3.10 -15.21 10.12
CA ARG A 298 -3.01 -16.66 9.86
C ARG A 298 -4.18 -17.14 9.00
N SER A 299 -5.41 -16.69 9.28
CA SER A 299 -6.58 -17.09 8.49
C SER A 299 -6.50 -16.62 7.03
N LEU A 300 -5.92 -15.45 6.78
CA LEU A 300 -5.68 -14.93 5.43
C LEU A 300 -4.62 -15.75 4.69
N ALA A 301 -3.58 -16.18 5.40
CA ALA A 301 -2.50 -16.98 4.83
C ALA A 301 -2.92 -18.41 4.45
N TYR A 302 -3.83 -19.03 5.23
CA TYR A 302 -4.27 -20.42 5.01
C TYR A 302 -5.56 -20.56 4.18
N LYS A 303 -6.30 -19.48 3.92
CA LYS A 303 -7.49 -19.50 3.04
C LYS A 303 -7.17 -19.62 1.55
N ALA A 304 -5.90 -19.66 1.17
CA ALA A 304 -5.43 -19.81 -0.22
C ALA A 304 -5.14 -21.28 -0.62
N ARG A 305 -5.92 -22.25 -0.11
CA ARG A 305 -5.89 -23.66 -0.54
C ARG A 305 -7.13 -24.01 -1.34
#